data_AF-A0A524GGM0-F1
#
_entry.id   AF-A0A524GGM0-F1
#
_cell.length_a   1.000
_cell.length_b   1.000
_cell.length_c   1.000
_cell.angle_alpha   90.00
_cell.angle_beta   90.00
_cell.angle_gamma   90.00
#
_symmetry.space_group_name_H-M   'P 1'
#
loop_
_entity.id
_entity.type
_entity.pdbx_description
1 polymer ?
#
loop_
_entity_poly.entity_id
_entity_poly.type
_entity_poly.pdbx_seq_one_letter_code
_entity_poly.pdbx_strand_id
1 'polypeptide(L)'
;HFELEGCLNCHKNPHTPLNITLADNLTDPCLTCHTDQIDQLKQNPSKHTEQFCSTCHTAHGELPNCANCHTPHAEDMVQSDCLSCHKPHMPLQVTYPDDTPSKLCASCHQTAYDLLMASTAKHKERACADCHKSQHKMIPKCEDCHGVPHPDDMMKKFPVCGDCHGIAHDVTK
;
A
#
# COMPACT_ATOMS: atom_id res chain seq x y z
N HIS A 1 -20.00 -5.32 23.63
CA HIS A 1 -18.94 -5.42 24.64
C HIS A 1 -19.46 -5.61 26.07
N PHE A 2 -20.64 -5.11 26.47
CA PHE A 2 -21.17 -5.25 27.85
C PHE A 2 -21.43 -6.69 28.33
N GLU A 3 -21.47 -7.64 27.40
CA GLU A 3 -21.61 -9.07 27.67
C GLU A 3 -20.24 -9.79 27.74
N LEU A 4 -19.13 -9.07 27.51
CA LEU A 4 -17.81 -9.66 27.59
C LEU A 4 -17.46 -10.02 29.02
N GLU A 5 -16.94 -11.23 29.20
CA GLU A 5 -16.26 -11.62 30.42
C GLU A 5 -14.90 -10.92 30.51
N GLY A 6 -14.38 -10.73 31.74
CA GLY A 6 -13.04 -10.17 31.93
C GLY A 6 -12.95 -8.65 31.71
N CYS A 7 -13.83 -7.87 32.34
CA CYS A 7 -13.83 -6.40 32.29
C CYS A 7 -12.47 -5.76 32.60
N LEU A 8 -11.66 -6.44 33.43
CA LEU A 8 -10.33 -6.00 33.84
C LEU A 8 -9.25 -6.12 32.74
N ASN A 9 -9.53 -6.82 31.66
CA ASN A 9 -8.62 -6.91 30.51
C ASN A 9 -8.52 -5.57 29.75
N CYS A 10 -9.56 -4.74 29.83
CA CYS A 10 -9.59 -3.44 29.16
C CYS A 10 -9.78 -2.27 30.13
N HIS A 11 -10.16 -2.51 31.39
CA HIS A 11 -10.43 -1.44 32.36
C HIS A 11 -9.81 -1.75 33.72
N LYS A 12 -9.00 -0.84 34.27
CA LYS A 12 -8.55 -0.96 35.67
C LYS A 12 -9.71 -0.85 36.67
N ASN A 13 -10.74 -0.07 36.31
CA ASN A 13 -11.96 0.08 37.09
C ASN A 13 -13.17 0.03 36.13
N PRO A 14 -13.96 -1.05 36.14
CA PRO A 14 -15.14 -1.19 35.26
C PRO A 14 -16.24 -0.14 35.47
N HIS A 15 -16.23 0.58 36.60
CA HIS A 15 -17.15 1.70 36.85
C HIS A 15 -16.65 3.05 36.30
N THR A 16 -15.50 3.07 35.62
CA THR A 16 -15.00 4.23 34.87
C THR A 16 -14.77 3.84 33.41
N PRO A 17 -15.84 3.59 32.64
CA PRO A 17 -15.73 2.94 31.33
C PRO A 17 -14.99 3.76 30.27
N LEU A 18 -14.88 5.07 30.43
CA LEU A 18 -14.10 5.93 29.52
C LEU A 18 -12.59 5.79 29.71
N ASN A 19 -12.15 5.23 30.85
CA ASN A 19 -10.74 4.98 31.14
C ASN A 19 -10.40 3.55 30.74
N ILE A 20 -9.90 3.39 29.52
CA ILE A 20 -9.48 2.10 28.97
C ILE A 20 -7.98 1.92 29.19
N THR A 21 -7.59 0.77 29.71
CA THR A 21 -6.19 0.32 29.78
C THR A 21 -6.16 -1.12 29.31
N LEU A 22 -5.50 -1.36 28.19
CA LEU A 22 -5.43 -2.67 27.58
C LEU A 22 -4.42 -3.54 28.32
N ALA A 23 -4.79 -4.78 28.60
CA ALA A 23 -3.85 -5.83 28.96
C ALA A 23 -3.11 -6.33 27.71
N ASP A 24 -2.05 -7.11 27.93
CA ASP A 24 -1.27 -7.71 26.86
C ASP A 24 -2.02 -8.88 26.20
N ASN A 25 -1.61 -9.23 24.97
CA ASN A 25 -2.09 -10.38 24.21
C ASN A 25 -3.62 -10.45 24.00
N LEU A 26 -4.26 -9.31 23.76
CA LEU A 26 -5.70 -9.22 23.49
C LEU A 26 -6.00 -9.23 21.99
N THR A 27 -6.95 -10.07 21.61
CA THR A 27 -7.56 -10.08 20.27
C THR A 27 -9.09 -10.10 20.41
N ASP A 28 -9.65 -11.11 21.06
CA ASP A 28 -11.10 -11.37 21.06
C ASP A 28 -11.97 -10.16 21.49
N PRO A 29 -11.63 -9.41 22.56
CA PRO A 29 -12.42 -8.23 22.95
C PRO A 29 -12.48 -7.15 21.87
N CYS A 30 -11.38 -6.96 21.13
CA CYS A 30 -11.25 -5.95 20.06
C CYS A 30 -12.23 -6.26 18.91
N LEU A 31 -12.43 -7.55 18.62
CA LEU A 31 -13.24 -8.02 17.49
C LEU A 31 -14.74 -7.75 17.68
N THR A 32 -15.18 -7.41 18.90
CA THR A 32 -16.58 -7.03 19.13
C THR A 32 -16.98 -5.70 18.48
N CYS A 33 -16.00 -4.88 18.11
CA CYS A 33 -16.22 -3.62 17.38
C CYS A 33 -15.36 -3.50 16.11
N HIS A 34 -14.21 -4.17 16.06
CA HIS A 34 -13.28 -4.13 14.93
C HIS A 34 -13.42 -5.35 14.02
N THR A 35 -14.61 -5.51 13.43
CA THR A 35 -14.92 -6.65 12.55
C THR A 35 -14.18 -6.55 11.21
N ASP A 36 -14.07 -5.35 10.66
CA ASP A 36 -13.41 -5.14 9.37
C ASP A 36 -11.92 -5.48 9.44
N GLN A 37 -11.25 -5.10 10.54
CA GLN A 37 -9.82 -5.31 10.72
C GLN A 37 -9.46 -6.80 10.75
N ILE A 38 -10.25 -7.62 11.44
CA ILE A 38 -10.03 -9.07 11.46
C ILE A 38 -10.38 -9.71 10.12
N ASP A 39 -11.41 -9.24 9.43
CA ASP A 39 -11.74 -9.73 8.10
C ASP A 39 -10.62 -9.42 7.10
N GLN A 40 -10.02 -8.23 7.18
CA GLN A 40 -8.87 -7.86 6.37
C GLN A 40 -7.66 -8.79 6.63
N LEU A 41 -7.33 -9.05 7.90
CA LEU A 41 -6.22 -9.93 8.28
C LEU A 41 -6.45 -11.40 7.87
N LYS A 42 -7.70 -11.88 7.94
CA LYS A 42 -8.08 -13.24 7.51
C LYS A 42 -8.01 -13.40 6.00
N GLN A 43 -8.50 -12.41 5.26
CA GLN A 43 -8.48 -12.41 3.80
C GLN A 43 -7.08 -12.16 3.24
N ASN A 44 -6.20 -11.53 4.02
CA ASN A 44 -4.84 -11.16 3.62
C ASN A 44 -3.80 -11.61 4.64
N PRO A 45 -3.55 -12.94 4.75
CA PRO A 45 -2.60 -13.47 5.71
C PRO A 45 -1.21 -12.82 5.57
N SER A 46 -0.65 -12.38 6.69
CA SER A 46 0.70 -11.82 6.79
C SER A 46 1.26 -12.07 8.19
N LYS A 47 2.48 -11.60 8.49
CA LYS A 47 3.03 -11.67 9.84
C LYS A 47 2.18 -10.97 10.89
N HIS A 48 1.37 -9.97 10.49
CA HIS A 48 0.45 -9.28 11.40
C HIS A 48 -0.71 -10.17 11.84
N THR A 49 -1.11 -11.16 11.02
CA THR A 49 -2.18 -12.12 11.35
C THR A 49 -1.80 -13.00 12.56
N GLU A 50 -0.50 -13.16 12.82
CA GLU A 50 0.04 -13.94 13.94
C GLU A 50 0.21 -13.11 15.23
N GLN A 51 -0.03 -11.79 15.17
CA GLN A 51 0.11 -10.89 16.32
C GLN A 51 -1.23 -10.68 17.03
N PHE A 52 -1.18 -10.39 18.32
CA PHE A 52 -2.34 -9.90 19.05
C PHE A 52 -2.64 -8.45 18.67
N CYS A 53 -3.91 -8.03 18.71
CA CYS A 53 -4.28 -6.65 18.42
C CYS A 53 -3.55 -5.67 19.35
N SER A 54 -3.42 -6.03 20.63
CA SER A 54 -2.73 -5.23 21.64
C SER A 54 -1.20 -5.24 21.53
N THR A 55 -0.60 -6.08 20.68
CA THR A 55 0.86 -6.03 20.40
C THR A 55 1.24 -4.69 19.76
N CYS A 56 0.39 -4.19 18.87
CA CYS A 56 0.61 -2.93 18.17
C CYS A 56 -0.20 -1.79 18.78
N HIS A 57 -1.48 -2.03 19.13
CA HIS A 57 -2.35 -1.03 19.72
C HIS A 57 -2.24 -1.05 21.25
N THR A 58 -1.36 -0.23 21.79
CA THR A 58 -1.07 -0.19 23.24
C THR A 58 -2.09 0.65 24.01
N ALA A 59 -2.76 1.57 23.32
CA ALA A 59 -3.89 2.31 23.85
C ALA A 59 -5.09 2.27 22.89
N HIS A 60 -6.28 2.30 23.46
CA HIS A 60 -7.50 2.30 22.65
C HIS A 60 -7.64 3.64 21.90
N GLY A 61 -7.86 3.55 20.58
CA GLY A 61 -7.91 4.71 19.68
C GLY A 61 -6.53 5.20 19.22
N GLU A 62 -5.44 4.54 19.62
CA GLU A 62 -4.09 4.84 19.15
C GLU A 62 -3.87 4.31 17.73
N LEU A 63 -3.21 5.13 16.90
CA LEU A 63 -2.62 4.69 15.63
C LEU A 63 -1.14 4.34 15.86
N PRO A 64 -0.75 3.06 15.76
CA PRO A 64 0.62 2.64 15.99
C PRO A 64 1.57 3.24 14.95
N ASN A 65 2.76 3.62 15.39
CA ASN A 65 3.81 4.05 14.48
C ASN A 65 4.46 2.85 13.80
N CYS A 66 4.44 2.82 12.46
CA CYS A 66 5.00 1.72 11.66
C CYS A 66 6.52 1.57 11.87
N ALA A 67 7.21 2.69 12.06
CA ALA A 67 8.66 2.74 12.22
C ALA A 67 9.16 2.16 13.55
N ASN A 68 8.27 1.86 14.50
CA ASN A 68 8.63 1.14 15.72
C ASN A 68 9.13 -0.28 15.44
N CYS A 69 8.74 -0.87 14.31
CA CYS A 69 9.14 -2.23 13.92
C CYS A 69 9.64 -2.34 12.46
N HIS A 70 9.25 -1.42 11.58
CA HIS A 70 9.64 -1.44 10.17
C HIS A 70 10.63 -0.34 9.82
N THR A 71 11.65 -0.68 9.03
CA THR A 71 12.52 0.33 8.43
C THR A 71 11.79 1.01 7.26
N PRO A 72 11.73 2.37 7.22
CA PRO A 72 11.18 3.08 6.07
C PRO A 72 11.91 2.76 4.76
N HIS A 73 11.23 2.89 3.62
CA HIS A 73 11.85 2.62 2.31
C HIS A 73 12.74 3.78 1.81
N ALA A 74 12.66 4.95 2.44
CA ALA A 74 13.56 6.07 2.23
C ALA A 74 13.73 6.84 3.55
N GLU A 75 14.86 7.53 3.71
CA GLU A 75 15.20 8.22 4.96
C GLU A 75 14.23 9.36 5.32
N ASP A 76 13.61 9.98 4.32
CA ASP A 76 12.69 11.09 4.47
C ASP A 76 11.21 10.67 4.59
N MET A 77 10.90 9.37 4.55
CA MET A 77 9.54 8.88 4.71
C MET A 77 9.02 9.04 6.14
N VAL A 78 7.82 9.57 6.26
CA VAL A 78 7.11 9.74 7.53
C VAL A 78 5.92 8.79 7.64
N GLN A 79 5.29 8.71 8.82
CA GLN A 79 4.17 7.82 9.11
C GLN A 79 3.01 7.92 8.09
N SER A 80 2.70 9.12 7.59
CA SER A 80 1.65 9.31 6.59
C SER A 80 1.99 8.66 5.24
N ASP A 81 3.27 8.61 4.87
CA ASP A 81 3.72 8.01 3.62
C ASP A 81 3.61 6.48 3.68
N CYS A 82 3.76 5.88 4.86
CA CYS A 82 3.51 4.45 5.04
C CYS A 82 2.06 4.11 4.66
N LEU A 83 1.12 4.95 5.09
CA LEU A 83 -0.33 4.75 4.92
C LEU A 83 -0.84 5.11 3.52
N SER A 84 -0.06 5.85 2.71
CA SER A 84 -0.42 6.11 1.32
C SER A 84 -0.34 4.86 0.46
N CYS A 85 0.49 3.89 0.86
CA CYS A 85 0.76 2.67 0.10
C CYS A 85 0.32 1.39 0.81
N HIS A 86 0.49 1.32 2.14
CA HIS A 86 0.22 0.14 2.95
C HIS A 86 -1.02 0.33 3.82
N LYS A 87 -1.81 -0.72 3.93
CA LYS A 87 -2.88 -0.83 4.93
C LYS A 87 -2.41 -1.75 6.07
N PRO A 88 -2.44 -1.31 7.35
CA PRO A 88 -1.86 -2.07 8.47
C PRO A 88 -2.39 -3.51 8.62
N HIS A 89 -3.65 -3.75 8.28
CA HIS A 89 -4.31 -5.06 8.37
C HIS A 89 -4.31 -5.86 7.04
N MET A 90 -3.68 -5.34 5.99
CA MET A 90 -3.42 -6.04 4.74
C MET A 90 -2.12 -5.52 4.09
N PRO A 91 -0.98 -5.54 4.81
CA PRO A 91 0.21 -4.76 4.43
C PRO A 91 0.83 -5.17 3.09
N LEU A 92 0.56 -6.39 2.62
CA LEU A 92 1.02 -6.90 1.33
C LEU A 92 0.18 -6.42 0.13
N GLN A 93 -1.06 -5.97 0.37
CA GLN A 93 -1.89 -5.36 -0.66
C GLN A 93 -1.53 -3.89 -0.82
N VAL A 94 -0.47 -3.63 -1.61
CA VAL A 94 -0.03 -2.27 -1.89
C VAL A 94 -0.97 -1.59 -2.88
N THR A 95 -1.55 -0.47 -2.45
CA THR A 95 -2.45 0.39 -3.22
C THR A 95 -2.08 1.83 -2.97
N TYR A 96 -2.24 2.72 -3.95
CA TYR A 96 -1.81 4.11 -3.81
C TYR A 96 -2.78 5.06 -4.54
N PRO A 97 -2.93 6.30 -4.07
CA PRO A 97 -3.70 7.34 -4.75
C PRO A 97 -3.15 7.71 -6.14
N ASP A 98 -4.02 8.21 -7.01
CA ASP A 98 -3.65 8.68 -8.36
C ASP A 98 -2.69 9.88 -8.32
N ASP A 99 -2.67 10.66 -7.24
CA ASP A 99 -1.79 11.81 -7.03
C ASP A 99 -0.48 11.47 -6.31
N THR A 100 -0.15 10.18 -6.19
CA THR A 100 1.09 9.72 -5.53
C THR A 100 2.33 10.28 -6.25
N PRO A 101 3.21 11.01 -5.54
CA PRO A 101 4.44 11.54 -6.14
C PRO A 101 5.38 10.42 -6.63
N SER A 102 5.88 10.54 -7.87
CA SER A 102 6.83 9.57 -8.46
C SER A 102 8.07 9.29 -7.61
N LYS A 103 8.50 10.26 -6.79
CA LYS A 103 9.63 10.09 -5.86
C LYS A 103 9.37 8.98 -4.83
N LEU A 104 8.12 8.79 -4.37
CA LEU A 104 7.79 7.69 -3.45
C LEU A 104 7.90 6.33 -4.13
N CYS A 105 7.65 6.26 -5.44
CA CYS A 105 7.86 5.05 -6.23
C CYS A 105 9.37 4.74 -6.35
N ALA A 106 10.21 5.77 -6.47
CA ALA A 106 11.67 5.63 -6.61
C ALA A 106 12.32 4.94 -5.40
N SER A 107 11.73 5.05 -4.20
CA SER A 107 12.20 4.37 -2.98
C SER A 107 12.33 2.85 -3.16
N CYS A 108 11.57 2.24 -4.07
CA CYS A 108 11.75 0.83 -4.46
C CYS A 108 12.10 0.66 -5.95
N HIS A 109 11.71 1.60 -6.81
CA HIS A 109 11.85 1.52 -8.27
C HIS A 109 12.84 2.56 -8.81
N GLN A 110 13.98 2.72 -8.16
CA GLN A 110 15.00 3.72 -8.51
C GLN A 110 15.41 3.65 -9.98
N THR A 111 15.65 2.45 -10.50
CA THR A 111 16.05 2.26 -11.91
C THR A 111 15.00 2.77 -12.90
N ALA A 112 13.72 2.48 -12.67
CA ALA A 112 12.65 2.94 -13.56
C ALA A 112 12.49 4.46 -13.49
N TYR A 113 12.60 5.02 -12.28
CA TYR A 113 12.60 6.46 -12.06
C TYR A 113 13.76 7.14 -12.81
N ASP A 114 14.97 6.63 -12.65
CA ASP A 114 16.17 7.20 -13.28
C ASP A 114 16.10 7.15 -14.81
N LEU A 115 15.63 6.02 -15.38
CA LEU A 115 15.42 5.89 -16.83
C LEU A 115 14.41 6.93 -17.33
N LEU A 116 13.25 7.05 -16.68
CA LEU A 116 12.21 7.99 -17.07
C LEU A 116 12.69 9.44 -16.99
N MET A 117 13.41 9.78 -15.92
CA MET A 117 13.94 11.14 -15.72
C MET A 117 15.08 11.48 -16.70
N ALA A 118 15.86 10.48 -17.14
CA ALA A 118 16.89 10.64 -18.16
C ALA A 118 16.31 10.71 -19.59
N SER A 119 15.09 10.20 -19.80
CA SER A 119 14.44 10.18 -21.10
C SER A 119 14.16 11.59 -21.65
N THR A 120 14.17 11.71 -22.97
CA THR A 120 13.72 12.93 -23.68
C THR A 120 12.25 12.84 -24.11
N ALA A 121 11.62 11.67 -23.96
CA ALA A 121 10.23 11.45 -24.33
C ALA A 121 9.25 12.17 -23.39
N LYS A 122 8.04 12.43 -23.89
CA LYS A 122 6.97 13.13 -23.13
C LYS A 122 6.47 12.36 -21.90
N HIS A 123 6.74 11.06 -21.80
CA HIS A 123 6.37 10.27 -20.62
C HIS A 123 6.98 10.81 -19.33
N LYS A 124 8.15 11.47 -19.39
CA LYS A 124 8.80 12.05 -18.21
C LYS A 124 7.98 13.15 -17.51
N GLU A 125 7.01 13.74 -18.22
CA GLU A 125 6.11 14.77 -17.70
C GLU A 125 4.90 14.19 -16.95
N ARG A 126 4.78 12.86 -16.90
CA ARG A 126 3.69 12.14 -16.23
C ARG A 126 4.15 11.57 -14.90
N ALA A 127 3.24 11.57 -13.93
CA ALA A 127 3.48 10.87 -12.67
C ALA A 127 3.44 9.36 -12.89
N CYS A 128 4.14 8.57 -12.08
CA CYS A 128 4.09 7.11 -12.18
C CYS A 128 2.65 6.58 -12.05
N ALA A 129 1.86 7.19 -11.15
CA ALA A 129 0.47 6.83 -10.89
C ALA A 129 -0.50 7.19 -12.04
N ASP A 130 -0.11 8.08 -12.97
CA ASP A 130 -0.92 8.38 -14.17
C ASP A 130 -1.05 7.14 -15.07
N CYS A 131 0.01 6.32 -15.12
CA CYS A 131 0.09 5.12 -15.94
C CYS A 131 -0.18 3.84 -15.12
N HIS A 132 0.47 3.71 -13.96
CA HIS A 132 0.33 2.56 -13.08
C HIS A 132 -0.87 2.75 -12.14
N LYS A 133 -2.09 2.65 -12.64
CA LYS A 133 -3.29 3.01 -11.87
C LYS A 133 -3.76 1.94 -10.89
N SER A 134 -4.45 2.41 -9.84
CA SER A 134 -5.30 1.67 -8.89
C SER A 134 -4.63 0.61 -8.01
N GLN A 135 -3.66 -0.14 -8.52
CA GLN A 135 -3.03 -1.25 -7.83
C GLN A 135 -1.55 -1.35 -8.18
N HIS A 136 -0.76 -1.84 -7.23
CA HIS A 136 0.64 -2.11 -7.46
C HIS A 136 0.84 -3.22 -8.51
N LYS A 137 1.88 -3.08 -9.34
CA LYS A 137 2.23 -3.95 -10.47
C LYS A 137 1.27 -3.92 -11.67
N MET A 138 0.25 -3.06 -11.67
CA MET A 138 -0.52 -2.81 -12.89
C MET A 138 0.38 -2.20 -13.96
N ILE A 139 0.50 -2.82 -15.13
CA ILE A 139 1.23 -2.26 -16.27
C ILE A 139 0.20 -1.95 -17.37
N PRO A 140 0.04 -0.67 -17.76
CA PRO A 140 -0.89 -0.31 -18.82
C PRO A 140 -0.37 -0.78 -20.18
N LYS A 141 -1.28 -0.94 -21.15
CA LYS A 141 -0.89 -1.18 -22.54
C LYS A 141 -0.58 0.16 -23.21
N CYS A 142 0.36 0.16 -24.15
CA CYS A 142 0.65 1.34 -24.96
C CYS A 142 -0.61 1.85 -25.68
N GLU A 143 -1.43 0.92 -26.15
CA GLU A 143 -2.67 1.18 -26.89
C GLU A 143 -3.74 1.91 -26.07
N ASP A 144 -3.71 1.80 -24.74
CA ASP A 144 -4.66 2.47 -23.85
C ASP A 144 -4.57 4.01 -23.96
N CYS A 145 -3.43 4.53 -24.42
CA CYS A 145 -3.20 5.96 -24.64
C CYS A 145 -2.85 6.30 -26.10
N HIS A 146 -2.13 5.42 -26.80
CA HIS A 146 -1.64 5.69 -28.16
C HIS A 146 -2.52 5.12 -29.28
N GLY A 147 -3.52 4.29 -28.94
CA GLY A 147 -4.24 3.49 -29.92
C GLY A 147 -3.31 2.54 -30.69
N VAL A 148 -3.71 2.15 -31.90
CA VAL A 148 -2.93 1.28 -32.78
C VAL A 148 -2.41 2.11 -33.97
N PRO A 149 -1.17 2.64 -33.90
CA PRO A 149 -0.65 3.55 -34.93
C PRO A 149 -0.17 2.84 -36.21
N HIS A 150 -0.03 1.51 -36.18
CA HIS A 150 0.45 0.70 -37.30
C HIS A 150 -0.68 -0.15 -37.90
N PRO A 151 -0.60 -0.53 -39.20
CA PRO A 151 -1.58 -1.41 -39.82
C PRO A 151 -1.66 -2.80 -39.17
N ASP A 152 -2.85 -3.41 -39.21
CA ASP A 152 -3.13 -4.72 -38.61
C ASP A 152 -2.13 -5.82 -38.99
N ASP A 153 -1.71 -5.86 -40.26
CA ASP A 153 -0.77 -6.88 -40.73
C ASP A 153 0.62 -6.76 -40.11
N MET A 154 1.03 -5.55 -39.72
CA MET A 154 2.27 -5.31 -38.97
C MET A 154 2.10 -5.74 -37.52
N MET A 155 1.01 -5.33 -36.87
CA MET A 155 0.74 -5.65 -35.47
C MET A 155 0.54 -7.15 -35.24
N LYS A 156 -0.02 -7.87 -36.22
CA LYS A 156 -0.11 -9.35 -36.19
C LYS A 156 1.27 -10.03 -36.18
N LYS A 157 2.26 -9.44 -36.85
CA LYS A 157 3.64 -9.96 -36.91
C LYS A 157 4.49 -9.50 -35.72
N PHE A 158 4.25 -8.28 -35.25
CA PHE A 158 5.00 -7.63 -34.17
C PHE A 158 4.02 -7.06 -33.12
N PRO A 159 3.47 -7.91 -32.24
CA PRO A 159 2.43 -7.48 -31.30
C PRO A 159 2.97 -6.67 -30.11
N VAL A 160 4.28 -6.71 -29.85
CA VAL A 160 4.91 -6.03 -28.71
C VAL A 160 5.58 -4.75 -29.19
N CYS A 161 4.99 -3.60 -28.84
CA CYS A 161 5.49 -2.28 -29.22
C CYS A 161 6.95 -2.07 -28.77
N GLY A 162 7.29 -2.57 -27.59
CA GLY A 162 8.59 -2.33 -26.95
C GLY A 162 9.78 -2.98 -27.65
N ASP A 163 9.56 -3.99 -28.48
CA ASP A 163 10.62 -4.63 -29.27
C ASP A 163 11.26 -3.64 -30.27
N CYS A 164 10.50 -2.63 -30.70
CA CYS A 164 10.95 -1.61 -31.65
C CYS A 164 11.03 -0.20 -31.05
N HIS A 165 10.23 0.10 -30.03
CA HIS A 165 10.10 1.44 -29.45
C HIS A 165 10.74 1.57 -28.05
N GLY A 166 11.21 0.47 -27.45
CA GLY A 166 11.67 0.46 -26.06
C GLY A 166 10.51 0.44 -25.04
N ILE A 167 10.82 0.66 -23.77
CA ILE A 167 9.82 0.65 -22.71
C ILE A 167 9.29 2.07 -22.46
N ALA A 168 8.14 2.20 -21.80
CA ALA A 168 7.55 3.53 -21.50
C ALA A 168 8.49 4.45 -20.71
N HIS A 169 9.37 3.88 -19.88
CA HIS A 169 10.39 4.60 -19.12
C HIS A 169 11.63 5.00 -19.94
N ASP A 170 11.81 4.46 -21.14
CA ASP A 170 12.95 4.73 -22.01
C ASP A 170 12.58 4.44 -23.47
N VAL A 171 11.72 5.31 -24.02
CA VAL A 171 11.27 5.20 -25.41
C VAL A 171 12.41 5.65 -26.33
N THR A 172 12.79 4.79 -27.27
CA THR A 172 13.99 4.96 -28.11
C THR A 172 13.71 5.60 -29.48
N LYS A 173 12.45 5.96 -29.78
CA LYS A 173 12.02 6.51 -31.07
C LYS A 173 11.00 7.62 -30.93
#